data_AF-A0A1G7XSD1-F1
#
_entry.id   AF-A0A1G7XSD1-F1
#
_cell.length_a   1.000
_cell.length_b   1.000
_cell.length_c   1.000
_cell.angle_alpha   90.00
_cell.angle_beta   90.00
_cell.angle_gamma   90.00
#
_symmetry.space_group_name_H-M   'P 1'
#
loop_
_entity.id
_entity.type
_entity.pdbx_description
1 polymer ?
#
loop_
_entity_poly.entity_id
_entity_poly.type
_entity_poly.pdbx_seq_one_letter_code
_entity_poly.pdbx_strand_id
1 'polypeptide(L)'
;MTEESIKAAEDPVLLPPDETTRRPRREFLGALLLMAVAAAFIFQALRMPFKDPSWEWYTAPNIFPLAMAVCLGLCALFVAVRGVLEWRANPAAVEPLNVVDSARRWGMGRFIGGVAMIGVLIFLLGKLSFYVLAPGSILVFGLIFRSDPWPKAIRASVIAAVFIVVFLYLISRIFGIVFP
;
A
#
# COMPACT_ATOMS: atom_id res chain seq x y z
N MET A 1 6.92 57.63 -6.84
CA MET A 1 6.41 56.25 -6.75
C MET A 1 6.20 55.82 -8.19
N THR A 2 7.24 55.22 -8.77
CA THR A 2 7.50 55.11 -10.22
C THR A 2 6.87 53.84 -10.79
N GLU A 3 6.35 53.93 -12.02
CA GLU A 3 5.68 52.84 -12.77
C GLU A 3 6.54 51.56 -12.91
N GLU A 4 7.84 51.62 -12.67
CA GLU A 4 8.72 50.44 -12.61
C GLU A 4 8.39 49.48 -11.46
N SER A 5 7.80 49.96 -10.36
CA SER A 5 7.43 49.09 -9.24
C SER A 5 6.24 48.18 -9.54
N ILE A 6 5.47 48.46 -10.60
CA ILE A 6 4.29 47.67 -10.97
C ILE A 6 4.66 46.58 -11.99
N LYS A 7 5.68 46.79 -12.83
CA LYS A 7 6.14 45.78 -13.81
C LYS A 7 6.94 44.62 -13.20
N ALA A 8 7.52 44.78 -12.02
CA ALA A 8 8.27 43.72 -11.35
C ALA A 8 7.39 42.63 -10.70
N ALA A 9 6.06 42.76 -10.76
CA ALA A 9 5.12 41.78 -10.20
C ALA A 9 4.52 40.82 -11.26
N GLU A 10 4.89 40.96 -12.53
CA GLU A 10 4.46 40.10 -13.65
C GLU A 10 5.58 39.19 -14.16
N ASP A 11 6.55 38.83 -13.32
CA ASP A 11 7.27 37.58 -13.59
C ASP A 11 6.30 36.45 -13.25
N PRO A 12 5.74 35.73 -14.24
CA PRO A 12 4.97 34.54 -13.95
C PRO A 12 5.91 33.66 -13.13
N VAL A 13 5.51 33.35 -11.90
CA VAL A 13 6.14 32.30 -11.12
C VAL A 13 6.09 31.06 -12.01
N LEU A 14 7.19 30.81 -12.71
CA LEU A 14 7.48 29.58 -13.43
C LEU A 14 7.54 28.54 -12.32
N LEU A 15 6.36 28.03 -11.96
CA LEU A 15 6.25 26.79 -11.22
C LEU A 15 7.18 25.83 -11.98
N PRO A 16 8.20 25.26 -11.31
CA PRO A 16 9.08 24.31 -11.97
C PRO A 16 8.18 23.29 -12.68
N PRO A 17 8.45 22.97 -13.96
CA PRO A 17 7.61 22.07 -14.74
C PRO A 17 7.32 20.86 -13.87
N ASP A 18 6.05 20.75 -13.50
CA ASP A 18 5.58 19.94 -12.40
C ASP A 18 6.19 18.54 -12.51
N GLU A 19 6.87 18.09 -11.46
CA GLU A 19 7.45 16.74 -11.33
C GLU A 19 6.35 15.65 -11.45
N THR A 20 5.09 16.04 -11.66
CA THR A 20 3.99 15.26 -12.18
C THR A 20 4.13 14.92 -13.66
N THR A 21 5.27 14.42 -14.12
CA THR A 21 5.22 13.49 -15.26
C THR A 21 4.48 12.24 -14.78
N ARG A 22 3.14 12.35 -14.67
CA ARG A 22 2.25 11.23 -14.44
C ARG A 22 2.58 10.24 -15.53
N ARG A 23 3.08 9.08 -15.12
CA ARG A 23 3.39 7.99 -16.04
C ARG A 23 2.16 7.09 -16.00
N PRO A 24 1.15 7.30 -16.86
CA PRO A 24 -0.12 6.55 -16.82
C PRO A 24 0.10 5.03 -16.84
N ARG A 25 1.18 4.58 -17.50
CA ARG A 25 1.60 3.18 -17.51
C ARG A 25 2.05 2.64 -16.16
N ARG A 26 2.78 3.46 -15.39
CA ARG A 26 3.27 3.08 -14.05
C ARG A 26 2.09 2.87 -13.11
N GLU A 27 1.09 3.76 -13.20
CA GLU A 27 -0.15 3.68 -12.45
C GLU A 27 -0.99 2.48 -12.90
N PHE A 28 -1.09 2.24 -14.22
CA PHE A 28 -1.82 1.10 -14.78
C PHE A 28 -1.22 -0.25 -14.36
N LEU A 29 0.11 -0.40 -14.44
CA LEU A 29 0.78 -1.64 -14.05
C LEU A 29 0.66 -1.89 -12.53
N GLY A 30 0.77 -0.84 -11.73
CA GLY A 30 0.52 -0.90 -10.29
C GLY A 30 -0.93 -1.29 -9.98
N ALA A 31 -1.89 -0.73 -10.70
CA ALA A 31 -3.31 -1.06 -10.57
C ALA A 31 -3.60 -2.51 -10.97
N LEU A 32 -3.00 -3.01 -12.05
CA LEU A 32 -3.15 -4.41 -12.48
C LEU A 32 -2.59 -5.38 -11.43
N LEU A 33 -1.44 -5.05 -10.85
CA LEU A 33 -0.85 -5.83 -9.78
C LEU A 33 -1.70 -5.80 -8.49
N LEU A 34 -2.25 -4.64 -8.12
CA LEU A 34 -3.19 -4.51 -7.00
C LEU A 34 -4.48 -5.28 -7.24
N MET A 35 -5.01 -5.29 -8.47
CA MET A 35 -6.15 -6.11 -8.86
C MET A 35 -5.85 -7.60 -8.68
N ALA A 36 -4.67 -8.06 -9.09
CA ALA A 36 -4.26 -9.45 -8.91
C ALA A 36 -4.19 -9.83 -7.42
N VAL A 37 -3.65 -8.94 -6.57
CA VAL A 37 -3.65 -9.13 -5.11
C VAL A 37 -5.08 -9.20 -4.57
N ALA A 38 -5.95 -8.26 -4.93
CA ALA A 38 -7.35 -8.27 -4.50
C ALA A 38 -8.07 -9.55 -4.91
N ALA A 39 -7.87 -10.03 -6.14
CA ALA A 39 -8.44 -11.29 -6.62
C ALA A 39 -7.95 -12.50 -5.79
N ALA A 40 -6.66 -12.54 -5.43
CA ALA A 40 -6.12 -13.59 -4.57
C ALA A 40 -6.75 -13.59 -3.17
N PHE A 41 -6.99 -12.42 -2.58
CA PHE A 41 -7.68 -12.30 -1.28
C PHE A 41 -9.14 -12.74 -1.36
N ILE A 42 -9.88 -12.32 -2.40
CA ILE A 42 -11.26 -12.78 -2.63
C ILE A 42 -11.30 -14.30 -2.74
N PHE A 43 -10.41 -14.88 -3.55
CA PHE A 43 -10.35 -16.31 -3.75
C PHE A 43 -10.06 -17.09 -2.46
N GLN A 44 -9.13 -16.60 -1.63
CA GLN A 44 -8.83 -17.22 -0.34
C GLN A 44 -9.97 -17.03 0.68
N ALA A 45 -10.62 -15.87 0.69
CA ALA A 45 -11.78 -15.62 1.56
C ALA A 45 -12.96 -16.53 1.22
N LEU A 46 -13.19 -16.81 -0.08
CA LEU A 46 -14.24 -17.72 -0.55
C LEU A 46 -13.98 -19.20 -0.21
N ARG A 47 -12.73 -19.57 0.06
CA ARG A 47 -12.36 -20.93 0.48
C ARG A 47 -12.61 -21.20 1.97
N MET A 48 -12.81 -20.15 2.76
CA MET A 48 -13.11 -20.29 4.18
C MET A 48 -14.62 -20.50 4.39
N PRO A 49 -15.03 -21.39 5.32
CA PRO A 49 -16.44 -21.62 5.59
C PRO A 49 -17.09 -20.36 6.15
N PHE A 50 -18.17 -19.89 5.50
CA PHE A 50 -18.95 -18.72 5.94
C PHE A 50 -19.89 -19.02 7.10
N LYS A 51 -20.24 -20.30 7.30
CA LYS A 51 -21.18 -20.75 8.32
C LYS A 51 -20.53 -21.86 9.10
N ASP A 52 -19.99 -21.49 10.25
CA ASP A 52 -19.61 -22.42 11.30
C ASP A 52 -20.53 -22.12 12.50
N PRO A 53 -21.15 -23.12 13.15
CA PRO A 53 -21.99 -22.89 14.33
C PRO A 53 -21.29 -22.12 15.46
N SER A 54 -19.96 -22.11 15.46
CA SER A 54 -19.16 -21.41 16.45
C SER A 54 -19.09 -19.89 16.27
N TRP A 55 -19.40 -19.36 15.07
CA TRP A 55 -19.20 -17.94 14.74
C TRP A 55 -20.49 -17.27 14.27
N GLU A 56 -20.75 -16.08 14.80
CA GLU A 56 -21.77 -15.20 14.26
C GLU A 56 -21.35 -14.70 12.87
N TRP A 57 -22.32 -14.44 11.99
CA TRP A 57 -22.03 -14.08 10.60
C TRP A 57 -21.07 -12.89 10.48
N TYR A 58 -21.21 -11.85 11.32
CA TYR A 58 -20.35 -10.66 11.32
C TYR A 58 -18.96 -10.89 11.93
N THR A 59 -18.74 -12.01 12.61
CA THR A 59 -17.45 -12.43 13.17
C THR A 59 -16.72 -13.43 12.28
N ALA A 60 -17.30 -13.81 11.14
CA ALA A 60 -16.67 -14.73 10.22
C ALA A 60 -15.31 -14.14 9.75
N PRO A 61 -14.20 -14.89 9.89
CA PRO A 61 -12.85 -14.40 9.66
C PRO A 61 -12.58 -14.05 8.20
N ASN A 62 -13.47 -14.43 7.30
CA ASN A 62 -13.40 -14.11 5.88
C ASN A 62 -14.06 -12.77 5.51
N ILE A 63 -14.93 -12.20 6.33
CA ILE A 63 -15.61 -10.93 6.01
C ILE A 63 -14.62 -9.77 5.95
N PHE A 64 -13.73 -9.66 6.94
CA PHE A 64 -12.74 -8.60 6.96
C PHE A 64 -11.80 -8.62 5.73
N PRO A 65 -11.11 -9.74 5.41
CA PRO A 65 -10.26 -9.78 4.22
C PRO A 65 -11.06 -9.62 2.92
N LEU A 66 -12.31 -10.10 2.86
CA LEU A 66 -13.17 -9.90 1.68
C LEU A 66 -13.51 -8.42 1.49
N ALA A 67 -13.94 -7.72 2.53
CA ALA A 67 -14.25 -6.29 2.47
C ALA A 67 -13.03 -5.47 2.05
N MET A 68 -11.87 -5.73 2.65
CA MET A 68 -10.61 -5.09 2.27
C MET A 68 -10.24 -5.38 0.81
N ALA A 69 -10.40 -6.61 0.35
CA ALA A 69 -10.11 -6.98 -1.03
C ALA A 69 -11.05 -6.31 -2.04
N VAL A 70 -12.34 -6.16 -1.71
CA VAL A 70 -13.30 -5.42 -2.53
C VAL A 70 -12.92 -3.94 -2.60
N CYS A 71 -12.63 -3.30 -1.47
CA CYS A 71 -12.19 -1.90 -1.46
C CYS A 71 -10.91 -1.70 -2.28
N LEU A 72 -9.89 -2.55 -2.08
CA LEU A 72 -8.64 -2.52 -2.85
C LEU A 72 -8.88 -2.75 -4.34
N GLY A 73 -9.73 -3.71 -4.69
CA GLY A 73 -10.09 -4.03 -6.06
C GLY A 73 -10.79 -2.86 -6.76
N LEU A 74 -11.72 -2.19 -6.09
CA LEU A 74 -12.41 -1.02 -6.61
C LEU A 74 -11.46 0.17 -6.81
N CYS A 75 -10.58 0.44 -5.83
CA CYS A 75 -9.57 1.48 -5.96
C CYS A 75 -8.61 1.18 -7.13
N ALA A 76 -8.14 -0.06 -7.24
CA ALA A 76 -7.27 -0.49 -8.32
C ALA A 76 -7.97 -0.38 -9.69
N LEU A 77 -9.23 -0.80 -9.79
CA LEU A 77 -10.03 -0.67 -11.00
C LEU A 77 -10.19 0.79 -11.41
N PHE A 78 -10.50 1.68 -10.47
CA PHE A 78 -10.62 3.12 -10.74
C PHE A 78 -9.31 3.71 -11.29
N VAL A 79 -8.16 3.37 -10.70
CA VAL A 79 -6.84 3.81 -11.19
C VAL A 79 -6.54 3.22 -12.58
N ALA A 80 -6.87 1.95 -12.82
CA ALA A 80 -6.68 1.32 -14.12
C ALA A 80 -7.53 1.99 -15.21
N VAL A 81 -8.82 2.24 -14.94
CA VAL A 81 -9.73 2.92 -15.87
C VAL A 81 -9.24 4.34 -16.16
N ARG A 82 -8.84 5.10 -15.14
CA ARG A 82 -8.25 6.44 -15.33
C ARG A 82 -7.01 6.38 -16.22
N GLY A 83 -6.09 5.44 -15.96
CA GLY A 83 -4.88 5.27 -16.75
C GLY A 83 -5.16 4.89 -18.21
N VAL A 84 -6.18 4.07 -18.48
CA VAL A 84 -6.61 3.72 -19.85
C VAL A 84 -7.24 4.92 -20.57
N LEU A 85 -8.08 5.70 -19.88
CA LEU A 85 -8.69 6.90 -20.46
C LEU A 85 -7.61 7.94 -20.82
N GLU A 86 -6.64 8.17 -19.94
CA GLU A 86 -5.51 9.07 -20.21
C GLU A 86 -4.63 8.58 -21.37
N TRP A 87 -4.40 7.27 -21.48
CA TRP A 87 -3.67 6.68 -22.61
C TRP A 87 -4.44 6.88 -23.93
N ARG A 88 -5.76 6.66 -23.93
CA ARG A 88 -6.60 6.90 -25.11
C ARG A 88 -6.60 8.37 -25.55
N ALA A 89 -6.53 9.31 -24.60
CA ALA A 89 -6.49 10.73 -24.90
C ALA A 89 -5.15 11.18 -25.51
N ASN A 90 -4.02 10.54 -25.13
CA ASN A 90 -2.68 10.92 -25.58
C ASN A 90 -1.87 9.73 -26.12
N PRO A 91 -2.26 9.14 -27.27
CA PRO A 91 -1.61 7.96 -27.82
C PRO A 91 -0.17 8.23 -28.31
N ALA A 92 0.17 9.48 -28.63
CA ALA A 92 1.51 9.86 -29.09
C ALA A 92 2.56 9.99 -27.96
N ALA A 93 2.13 10.09 -26.69
CA ALA A 93 3.03 10.23 -25.53
C ALA A 93 3.56 8.88 -25.01
N VAL A 94 3.45 7.83 -25.82
CA VAL A 94 3.51 6.43 -25.40
C VAL A 94 4.87 5.86 -25.82
N GLU A 95 5.87 5.96 -24.95
CA GLU A 95 7.21 5.36 -25.15
C GLU A 95 7.14 3.87 -25.54
N PRO A 96 8.15 3.26 -26.19
CA PRO A 96 8.17 1.83 -26.45
C PRO A 96 8.09 1.00 -25.15
N LEU A 97 7.40 -0.16 -25.22
CA LEU A 97 7.11 -1.03 -24.09
C LEU A 97 8.36 -1.82 -23.68
N ASN A 98 9.13 -1.29 -22.73
CA ASN A 98 10.13 -2.08 -22.01
C ASN A 98 9.59 -2.44 -20.62
N VAL A 99 8.95 -3.62 -20.53
CA VAL A 99 8.27 -4.11 -19.32
C VAL A 99 9.24 -4.26 -18.16
N VAL A 100 10.46 -4.74 -18.44
CA VAL A 100 11.49 -4.98 -17.41
C VAL A 100 11.96 -3.67 -16.81
N ASP A 101 12.27 -2.68 -17.65
CA ASP A 101 12.71 -1.36 -17.18
C ASP A 101 11.59 -0.61 -16.45
N SER A 102 10.35 -0.73 -16.95
CA SER A 102 9.17 -0.14 -16.31
C SER A 102 8.92 -0.73 -14.93
N ALA A 103 9.02 -2.06 -14.80
CA ALA A 103 8.90 -2.77 -13.53
C ALA A 103 10.03 -2.37 -12.56
N ARG A 104 11.29 -2.34 -13.03
CA ARG A 104 12.44 -1.95 -12.22
C ARG A 104 12.31 -0.52 -11.70
N ARG A 105 11.89 0.43 -12.55
CA ARG A 105 11.64 1.83 -12.19
C ARG A 105 10.42 2.01 -11.28
N TRP A 106 9.41 1.14 -11.38
CA TRP A 106 8.23 1.20 -10.50
C TRP A 106 8.59 0.96 -9.03
N GLY A 107 9.65 0.19 -8.78
CA GLY A 107 10.02 -0.29 -7.46
C GLY A 107 9.76 -1.77 -7.26
N MET A 108 9.79 -2.59 -8.33
CA MET A 108 9.65 -4.05 -8.27
C MET A 108 10.53 -4.68 -7.18
N GLY A 109 11.73 -4.16 -6.95
CA GLY A 109 12.59 -4.64 -5.85
C GLY A 109 11.97 -4.48 -4.46
N ARG A 110 11.27 -3.37 -4.20
CA ARG A 110 10.53 -3.16 -2.93
C ARG A 110 9.32 -4.08 -2.84
N PHE A 111 8.62 -4.28 -3.96
CA PHE A 111 7.49 -5.21 -4.02
C PHE A 111 7.93 -6.65 -3.75
N ILE A 112 8.95 -7.14 -4.45
CA ILE A 112 9.53 -8.48 -4.22
C ILE A 112 10.04 -8.60 -2.78
N GLY A 113 10.72 -7.57 -2.26
CA GLY A 113 11.16 -7.53 -0.86
C GLY A 113 9.99 -7.64 0.12
N GLY A 114 8.89 -6.93 -0.14
CA GLY A 114 7.65 -7.03 0.63
C GLY A 114 7.03 -8.43 0.56
N VAL A 115 6.91 -9.02 -0.64
CA VAL A 115 6.38 -10.38 -0.81
C VAL A 115 7.23 -11.42 -0.10
N ALA A 116 8.56 -11.35 -0.25
CA ALA A 116 9.49 -12.22 0.44
C ALA A 116 9.36 -12.08 1.97
N MET A 117 9.21 -10.85 2.46
CA MET A 117 9.01 -10.57 3.88
C MET A 117 7.68 -11.13 4.39
N ILE A 118 6.58 -10.99 3.63
CA ILE A 118 5.30 -11.64 3.95
C ILE A 118 5.50 -13.16 4.07
N GLY A 119 6.23 -13.77 3.13
CA GLY A 119 6.56 -15.19 3.19
C GLY A 119 7.32 -15.57 4.47
N VAL A 120 8.32 -14.78 4.87
CA VAL A 120 9.07 -14.96 6.12
C VAL A 120 8.15 -14.80 7.34
N LEU A 121 7.28 -13.80 7.36
CA LEU A 121 6.32 -13.57 8.45
C LEU A 121 5.34 -14.74 8.59
N ILE A 122 4.81 -15.26 7.49
CA ILE A 122 3.95 -16.45 7.48
C ILE A 122 4.72 -17.67 8.00
N PHE A 123 5.98 -17.85 7.60
CA PHE A 123 6.81 -18.96 8.08
C PHE A 123 7.15 -18.86 9.57
N LEU A 124 7.29 -17.65 10.11
CA LEU A 124 7.51 -17.39 11.53
C LEU A 124 6.22 -17.47 12.35
N LEU A 125 5.06 -17.40 11.70
CA LEU A 125 3.75 -17.54 12.34
C LEU A 125 3.65 -18.93 12.98
N GLY A 126 3.45 -18.97 14.31
CA GLY A 126 3.44 -20.20 15.09
C GLY A 126 4.81 -20.64 15.65
N LYS A 127 5.91 -19.96 15.27
CA LYS A 127 7.25 -20.16 15.88
C LYS A 127 7.65 -19.08 16.86
N LEU A 128 7.17 -17.86 16.63
CA LEU A 128 7.41 -16.71 17.49
C LEU A 128 6.10 -16.20 18.05
N SER A 129 6.16 -15.59 19.23
CA SER A 129 4.99 -14.97 19.85
C SER A 129 4.48 -13.82 18.99
N PHE A 130 3.14 -13.73 18.89
CA PHE A 130 2.47 -12.67 18.14
C PHE A 130 2.90 -11.27 18.56
N TYR A 131 3.20 -11.06 19.85
CA TYR A 131 3.67 -9.78 20.40
C TYR A 131 5.01 -9.31 19.84
N VAL A 132 5.85 -10.22 19.35
CA VAL A 132 7.11 -9.89 18.69
C VAL A 132 6.88 -9.69 17.18
N LEU A 133 6.06 -10.57 16.60
CA LEU A 133 5.86 -10.67 15.17
C LEU A 133 5.07 -9.46 14.62
N ALA A 134 4.04 -9.01 15.33
CA ALA A 134 3.21 -7.86 14.94
C ALA A 134 4.01 -6.54 14.87
N PRO A 135 4.65 -6.03 15.93
CA PRO A 135 5.44 -4.79 15.83
C PRO A 135 6.67 -4.95 14.94
N GLY A 136 7.31 -6.13 14.94
CA GLY A 136 8.44 -6.43 14.06
C GLY A 136 8.06 -6.31 12.58
N SER A 137 6.91 -6.86 12.19
CA SER A 137 6.41 -6.76 10.82
C SER A 137 6.24 -5.29 10.39
N ILE A 138 5.68 -4.46 11.26
CA ILE A 138 5.35 -3.06 10.96
C ILE A 138 6.62 -2.23 10.86
N LEU A 139 7.59 -2.48 11.72
CA LEU A 139 8.90 -1.85 11.64
C LEU A 139 9.57 -2.18 10.31
N VAL A 140 9.58 -3.46 9.94
CA VAL A 140 10.18 -3.93 8.70
C VAL A 140 9.45 -3.37 7.47
N PHE A 141 8.11 -3.42 7.43
CA PHE A 141 7.32 -2.85 6.33
C PHE A 141 7.55 -1.35 6.20
N GLY A 142 7.56 -0.62 7.32
CA GLY A 142 7.81 0.82 7.34
C GLY A 142 9.20 1.17 6.80
N LEU A 143 10.21 0.35 7.05
CA LEU A 143 11.55 0.53 6.49
C LEU A 143 11.64 0.17 5.00
N ILE A 144 11.01 -0.92 4.57
CA ILE A 144 11.04 -1.39 3.17
C ILE A 144 10.30 -0.41 2.24
N PHE A 145 9.16 0.10 2.68
CA PHE A 145 8.26 0.94 1.88
C PHE A 145 8.42 2.44 2.12
N ARG A 146 9.49 2.87 2.81
CA ARG A 146 9.72 4.30 3.06
C ARG A 146 9.89 5.11 1.76
N SER A 147 9.17 6.22 1.67
CA SER A 147 9.42 7.31 0.72
C SER A 147 10.36 8.36 1.30
N ASP A 148 10.36 8.51 2.63
CA ASP A 148 11.04 9.57 3.36
C ASP A 148 12.51 9.28 3.69
N PRO A 149 13.30 10.32 4.06
CA PRO A 149 14.64 10.17 4.59
C PRO A 149 14.68 9.20 5.78
N TRP A 150 15.75 8.39 5.83
CA TRP A 150 15.99 7.37 6.85
C TRP A 150 15.59 7.75 8.29
N PRO A 151 15.97 8.92 8.84
CA PRO A 151 15.64 9.27 10.22
C PRO A 151 14.14 9.50 10.46
N LYS A 152 13.42 10.05 9.47
CA LYS A 152 11.96 10.25 9.57
C LYS A 152 11.22 8.92 9.49
N ALA A 153 11.64 8.05 8.57
CA ALA A 153 11.05 6.73 8.39
C ALA A 153 11.21 5.85 9.64
N ILE A 154 12.42 5.75 10.20
CA ILE A 154 12.66 5.00 11.44
C ILE A 154 11.75 5.52 12.56
N ARG A 155 11.71 6.84 12.76
CA ARG A 155 10.91 7.43 13.83
C ARG A 155 9.43 7.08 13.67
N ALA A 156 8.86 7.22 12.47
CA ALA A 156 7.47 6.88 12.21
C ALA A 156 7.19 5.38 12.45
N SER A 157 8.07 4.51 11.94
CA SER A 157 7.92 3.05 12.12
C SER A 157 8.03 2.61 13.58
N VAL A 158 8.95 3.20 14.34
CA VAL A 158 9.10 2.91 15.79
C VAL A 158 7.87 3.39 16.55
N ILE A 159 7.37 4.60 16.28
CA ILE A 159 6.14 5.12 16.93
C ILE A 159 4.96 4.19 16.64
N ALA A 160 4.78 3.78 15.39
CA ALA A 160 3.71 2.86 15.00
C ALA A 160 3.84 1.49 15.70
N ALA A 161 5.05 0.94 15.78
CA ALA A 161 5.31 -0.32 16.46
C ALA A 161 4.99 -0.23 17.97
N VAL A 162 5.43 0.83 18.64
CA VAL A 162 5.14 1.08 20.08
C VAL A 162 3.64 1.20 20.31
N PHE A 163 2.95 1.99 19.48
CA PHE A 163 1.50 2.16 19.58
C PHE A 163 0.76 0.82 19.49
N ILE A 164 1.20 -0.07 18.60
CA ILE A 164 0.57 -1.38 18.41
C ILE A 164 0.84 -2.32 19.56
N VAL A 165 2.04 -2.31 20.14
CA VAL A 165 2.30 -3.05 21.38
C VAL A 165 1.36 -2.59 22.51
N VAL A 166 1.23 -1.28 22.70
CA VAL A 166 0.33 -0.71 23.73
C VAL A 166 -1.13 -1.08 23.45
N PHE A 167 -1.58 -0.97 22.20
CA PHE A 167 -2.94 -1.31 21.80
C PHE A 167 -3.25 -2.80 22.01
N LEU A 168 -2.35 -3.68 21.60
CA LEU A 168 -2.48 -5.13 21.80
C LEU A 168 -2.50 -5.49 23.29
N TYR A 169 -1.65 -4.85 24.09
CA TYR A 169 -1.63 -5.04 25.54
C TYR A 169 -2.96 -4.61 26.19
N LEU A 170 -3.51 -3.45 25.79
CA LEU A 170 -4.79 -2.97 26.28
C LEU A 170 -5.95 -3.90 25.91
N ILE A 171 -6.01 -4.37 24.66
CA ILE A 171 -7.02 -5.36 24.23
C ILE A 171 -6.89 -6.65 25.03
N SER A 172 -5.68 -7.19 25.15
CA SER A 172 -5.44 -8.41 25.92
C SER A 172 -5.90 -8.24 27.37
N ARG A 173 -5.65 -7.07 27.97
CA ARG A 173 -6.05 -6.75 29.34
C ARG A 173 -7.56 -6.59 29.51
N ILE A 174 -8.23 -5.92 28.58
CA ILE A 174 -9.67 -5.61 28.65
C ILE A 174 -10.52 -6.86 28.34
N PHE A 175 -10.13 -7.60 27.30
CA PHE A 175 -10.91 -8.73 26.80
C PHE A 175 -10.42 -10.10 27.33
N GLY A 176 -9.31 -10.14 28.07
CA GLY A 176 -8.73 -11.39 28.58
C GLY A 176 -8.17 -12.32 27.48
N ILE A 177 -7.98 -11.81 26.26
CA ILE A 177 -7.50 -12.58 25.12
C ILE A 177 -5.98 -12.71 25.23
N VAL A 178 -5.48 -13.94 25.38
CA VAL A 178 -4.05 -14.24 25.33
C VAL A 178 -3.69 -14.60 23.89
N PHE A 179 -2.99 -13.70 23.20
CA PHE A 179 -2.40 -14.01 21.90
C PHE A 179 -1.15 -14.87 22.10
N PRO A 180 -1.09 -16.10 21.57
CA PRO A 180 0.11 -16.94 21.65
C PRO A 180 1.31 -16.32 20.91
#